data_AF-A0A7C9J4R8-F1
#
_entry.id   AF-A0A7C9J4R8-F1
#
_cell.length_a   1.000
_cell.length_b   1.000
_cell.length_c   1.000
_cell.angle_alpha   90.00
_cell.angle_beta   90.00
_cell.angle_gamma   90.00
#
_symmetry.space_group_name_H-M   'P 1'
#
loop_
_entity.id
_entity.type
_entity.pdbx_description
1 polymer ?
#
loop_
_entity_poly.entity_id
_entity_poly.type
_entity_poly.pdbx_seq_one_letter_code
_entity_poly.pdbx_strand_id
1 'polypeptide(L)'
;QHFQQQDRHHEWWVEARARSLGSHFWGFLELAPDAAALPAAQALGGRVGNARATWAQALGQAPAGASAAESLLRLEMAAEVPTPAEQLDARRALQLKLLTRRNDPAPAQTWAQDVAQVLASGYDAAQARRLQAALKLLLRK
;
A
#
# COMPACT_ATOMS: atom_id res chain seq x y z
N GLN A 1 18.86 17.14 -2.35
CA GLN A 1 18.41 16.54 -1.07
C GLN A 1 17.15 15.66 -1.19
N HIS A 2 16.35 15.75 -2.27
CA HIS A 2 15.18 14.89 -2.49
C HIS A 2 15.52 13.42 -2.84
N PHE A 3 16.68 13.17 -3.48
CA PHE A 3 17.09 11.85 -3.96
C PHE A 3 17.47 10.87 -2.82
N GLN A 4 18.14 11.36 -1.77
CA GLN A 4 18.57 10.54 -0.63
C GLN A 4 17.44 10.06 0.29
N GLN A 5 16.26 10.71 0.25
CA GLN A 5 15.08 10.18 0.93
C GLN A 5 14.41 9.09 0.08
N GLN A 6 14.38 9.25 -1.23
CA GLN A 6 13.83 8.23 -2.14
C GLN A 6 14.67 6.94 -2.15
N ASP A 7 15.98 7.05 -1.88
CA ASP A 7 16.87 5.89 -1.78
C ASP A 7 16.55 5.02 -0.57
N ARG A 8 16.53 5.63 0.62
CA ARG A 8 16.19 4.94 1.87
C ARG A 8 14.82 4.28 1.86
N HIS A 9 13.85 4.81 1.10
CA HIS A 9 12.53 4.22 0.99
C HIS A 9 12.48 2.94 0.15
N HIS A 10 13.36 2.81 -0.86
CA HIS A 10 13.42 1.58 -1.66
C HIS A 10 14.19 0.46 -0.94
N GLU A 11 15.25 0.81 -0.20
CA GLU A 11 16.00 -0.14 0.63
C GLU A 11 15.09 -0.69 1.74
N TRP A 12 14.33 0.20 2.38
CA TRP A 12 13.38 -0.12 3.43
C TRP A 12 12.33 -1.20 3.05
N TRP A 13 11.76 -1.14 1.84
CA TRP A 13 10.72 -2.10 1.39
C TRP A 13 11.30 -3.47 1.01
N VAL A 14 12.52 -3.47 0.45
CA VAL A 14 13.25 -4.70 0.10
C VAL A 14 13.70 -5.40 1.38
N GLU A 15 14.21 -4.66 2.36
CA GLU A 15 14.65 -5.20 3.66
C GLU A 15 13.48 -5.74 4.50
N ALA A 16 12.35 -5.02 4.56
CA ALA A 16 11.15 -5.48 5.26
C ALA A 16 10.63 -6.83 4.73
N ARG A 17 10.80 -7.09 3.42
CA ARG A 17 10.35 -8.32 2.76
C ARG A 17 11.39 -9.43 2.77
N ALA A 18 12.67 -9.10 2.57
CA ALA A 18 13.77 -10.07 2.68
C ALA A 18 13.82 -10.74 4.05
N ARG A 19 13.40 -10.01 5.10
CA ARG A 19 13.36 -10.52 6.48
C ARG A 19 12.12 -11.38 6.81
N SER A 20 11.07 -11.34 5.99
CA SER A 20 9.87 -12.19 6.12
C SER A 20 10.07 -13.61 5.55
N LEU A 21 11.05 -13.80 4.65
CA LEU A 21 11.35 -15.09 4.02
C LEU A 21 12.50 -15.84 4.70
N GLY A 22 13.16 -15.23 5.69
CA GLY A 22 14.39 -15.75 6.30
C GLY A 22 14.18 -16.38 7.67
N SER A 23 13.59 -17.58 7.73
CA SER A 23 13.88 -18.49 8.84
C SER A 23 15.30 -19.04 8.65
N HIS A 24 16.21 -18.65 9.53
CA HIS A 24 17.60 -19.09 9.68
C HIS A 24 18.62 -18.50 8.69
N PHE A 25 19.42 -17.53 9.16
CA PHE A 25 20.84 -17.53 8.77
C PHE A 25 21.78 -16.88 9.79
N TRP A 26 21.39 -15.85 10.55
CA TRP A 26 22.31 -15.35 11.58
C TRP A 26 21.58 -14.61 12.71
N GLY A 27 21.79 -15.09 13.94
CA GLY A 27 21.15 -14.60 15.14
C GLY A 27 21.65 -13.22 15.54
N PHE A 28 20.80 -12.21 15.38
CA PHE A 28 20.83 -10.99 16.19
C PHE A 28 19.47 -10.31 16.13
N LEU A 29 18.83 -10.23 17.30
CA LEU A 29 17.55 -9.62 17.68
C LEU A 29 16.39 -9.63 16.64
N GLU A 30 15.34 -10.32 17.06
CA GLU A 30 13.97 -10.30 16.57
C GLU A 30 13.52 -8.91 16.08
N LEU A 31 13.43 -8.74 14.75
CA LEU A 31 12.69 -7.65 14.12
C LEU A 31 11.67 -8.26 13.18
N ALA A 32 10.44 -8.38 13.69
CA ALA A 32 9.22 -8.53 12.92
C ALA A 32 9.14 -7.43 11.83
N PRO A 33 8.37 -7.62 10.73
CA PRO A 33 8.12 -6.57 9.74
C PRO A 33 7.68 -5.30 10.47
N ASP A 34 8.52 -4.26 10.41
CA ASP A 34 8.44 -3.19 11.39
C ASP A 34 7.19 -2.34 11.13
N ALA A 35 6.17 -2.58 11.94
CA ALA A 35 4.97 -1.77 11.97
C ALA A 35 5.31 -0.30 12.25
N ALA A 36 6.47 0.05 12.81
CA ALA A 36 6.85 1.43 13.10
C ALA A 36 7.09 2.28 11.82
N ALA A 37 7.32 1.65 10.66
CA ALA A 37 7.34 2.35 9.38
C ALA A 37 5.95 2.57 8.75
N LEU A 38 4.93 1.85 9.23
CA LEU A 38 3.54 2.26 8.97
C LEU A 38 3.29 3.58 9.71
N PRO A 39 2.47 4.49 9.14
CA PRO A 39 2.08 5.71 9.84
C PRO A 39 1.52 5.37 11.23
N ALA A 40 1.99 6.10 12.25
CA ALA A 40 1.63 5.87 13.64
C ALA A 40 0.10 5.81 13.81
N ALA A 41 -0.41 5.01 14.74
CA ALA A 41 -1.86 4.85 14.95
C ALA A 41 -2.58 6.19 15.18
N GLN A 42 -1.88 7.16 15.78
CA GLN A 42 -2.35 8.53 15.99
C GLN A 42 -2.45 9.33 14.69
N ALA A 43 -1.55 9.10 13.73
CA ALA A 43 -1.56 9.72 12.40
C ALA A 43 -2.62 9.12 11.46
N LEU A 44 -3.09 7.92 11.78
CA LEU A 44 -4.23 7.31 11.09
C LEU A 44 -5.56 7.92 11.54
N GLY A 45 -5.65 8.37 12.80
CA GLY A 45 -6.90 8.86 13.37
C GLY A 45 -7.96 7.76 13.51
N GLY A 46 -9.06 8.06 14.20
CA GLY A 46 -10.12 7.08 14.50
C GLY A 46 -10.83 6.48 13.27
N ARG A 47 -10.60 7.05 12.08
CA ARG A 47 -11.24 6.65 10.82
C ARG A 47 -10.72 5.33 10.25
N VAL A 48 -9.53 4.88 10.66
CA VAL A 48 -8.86 3.70 10.09
C VAL A 48 -8.76 2.54 11.09
N GLY A 49 -9.19 2.75 12.33
CA GLY A 49 -9.36 1.70 13.34
C GLY A 49 -8.17 0.72 13.45
N ASN A 50 -8.44 -0.56 13.24
CA ASN A 50 -7.45 -1.65 13.31
C ASN A 50 -6.63 -1.86 12.02
N ALA A 51 -6.79 -1.03 10.98
CA ALA A 51 -6.19 -1.27 9.67
C ALA A 51 -4.66 -1.38 9.72
N ARG A 52 -4.00 -0.66 10.64
CA ARG A 52 -2.55 -0.77 10.86
C ARG A 52 -2.13 -2.21 11.18
N ALA A 53 -2.90 -2.93 11.99
CA ALA A 53 -2.62 -4.33 12.31
C ALA A 53 -2.80 -5.21 11.06
N THR A 54 -3.85 -4.96 10.27
CA THR A 54 -4.07 -5.66 8.99
C THR A 54 -2.95 -5.40 7.98
N TRP A 55 -2.40 -4.19 7.94
CA TRP A 55 -1.25 -3.84 7.10
C TRP A 55 0.03 -4.55 7.53
N ALA A 56 0.30 -4.59 8.83
CA ALA A 56 1.45 -5.32 9.38
C ALA A 56 1.33 -6.83 9.08
N GLN A 57 0.13 -7.39 9.17
CA GLN A 57 -0.14 -8.77 8.80
C GLN A 57 0.05 -9.02 7.29
N ALA A 58 -0.45 -8.13 6.44
CA ALA A 58 -0.30 -8.23 4.98
C ALA A 58 1.17 -8.24 4.54
N LEU A 59 2.04 -7.48 5.23
CA LEU A 59 3.48 -7.46 4.98
C LEU A 59 4.18 -8.79 5.34
N GLY A 60 3.62 -9.56 6.29
CA GLY A 60 4.14 -10.86 6.69
C GLY A 60 3.63 -12.04 5.85
N GLN A 61 2.71 -11.81 4.91
CA GLN A 61 2.11 -12.87 4.08
C GLN A 61 2.81 -12.98 2.71
N ALA A 62 2.79 -14.19 2.15
CA ALA A 62 3.33 -14.45 0.82
C ALA A 62 2.55 -13.66 -0.26
N PRO A 63 3.22 -13.20 -1.35
CA PRO A 63 2.60 -12.36 -2.35
C PRO A 63 1.38 -13.00 -3.03
N ALA A 64 0.23 -12.35 -2.90
CA ALA A 64 -0.95 -12.65 -3.71
C ALA A 64 -0.94 -11.72 -4.95
N GLY A 65 -0.76 -12.30 -6.14
CA GLY A 65 -0.27 -11.59 -7.32
C GLY A 65 -1.30 -10.85 -8.20
N ALA A 66 -2.61 -10.86 -7.90
CA ALA A 66 -3.60 -10.40 -8.89
C ALA A 66 -4.30 -9.06 -8.56
N SER A 67 -4.41 -8.66 -7.29
CA SER A 67 -5.28 -7.54 -6.87
C SER A 67 -4.57 -6.20 -6.70
N ALA A 68 -3.23 -6.17 -6.77
CA ALA A 68 -2.43 -5.01 -6.38
C ALA A 68 -2.63 -3.79 -7.28
N ALA A 69 -2.61 -4.00 -8.60
CA ALA A 69 -2.73 -2.94 -9.58
C ALA A 69 -4.12 -2.27 -9.53
N GLU A 70 -5.20 -3.06 -9.41
CA GLU A 70 -6.55 -2.53 -9.24
C GLU A 70 -6.71 -1.82 -7.88
N SER A 71 -6.18 -2.40 -6.80
CA SER A 71 -6.19 -1.77 -5.45
C SER A 71 -5.46 -0.44 -5.46
N LEU A 72 -4.31 -0.35 -6.13
CA LEU A 72 -3.57 0.90 -6.29
C LEU A 72 -4.38 1.95 -7.08
N LEU A 73 -5.06 1.56 -8.15
CA LEU A 73 -5.93 2.47 -8.90
C LEU A 73 -7.12 2.96 -8.05
N ARG A 74 -7.72 2.10 -7.22
CA ARG A 74 -8.77 2.47 -6.25
C ARG A 74 -8.25 3.49 -5.23
N LEU A 75 -7.06 3.25 -4.67
CA LEU A 75 -6.39 4.18 -3.76
C LEU A 75 -6.16 5.53 -4.42
N GLU A 76 -5.69 5.54 -5.66
CA GLU A 76 -5.45 6.78 -6.37
C GLU A 76 -6.74 7.58 -6.62
N MET A 77 -7.85 6.90 -6.90
CA MET A 77 -9.17 7.55 -7.04
C MET A 77 -9.65 8.11 -5.70
N ALA A 78 -9.53 7.36 -4.60
CA ALA A 78 -9.92 7.81 -3.27
C ALA A 78 -9.09 9.03 -2.81
N ALA A 79 -7.79 9.00 -3.11
CA ALA A 79 -6.85 10.07 -2.78
C ALA A 79 -6.95 11.27 -3.75
N GLU A 80 -7.68 11.15 -4.85
CA GLU A 80 -7.78 12.14 -5.93
C GLU A 80 -6.39 12.53 -6.51
N VAL A 81 -5.48 11.57 -6.59
CA VAL A 81 -4.14 11.78 -7.19
C VAL A 81 -4.14 11.57 -8.70
N PRO A 82 -3.26 12.28 -9.43
CA PRO A 82 -3.05 12.01 -10.85
C PRO A 82 -2.53 10.59 -11.05
N THR A 83 -3.19 9.82 -11.91
CA THR A 83 -2.71 8.51 -12.35
C THR A 83 -1.72 8.72 -13.50
N PRO A 84 -0.57 8.02 -13.50
CA PRO A 84 0.39 8.10 -14.59
C PRO A 84 -0.24 7.74 -15.93
N ALA A 85 0.26 8.35 -17.02
CA ALA A 85 -0.33 8.23 -18.35
C ALA A 85 -0.53 6.77 -18.81
N GLU A 86 0.45 5.91 -18.50
CA GLU A 86 0.44 4.47 -18.79
C GLU A 86 -0.71 3.71 -18.14
N GLN A 87 -1.24 4.23 -17.03
CA GLN A 87 -2.30 3.60 -16.25
C GLN A 87 -3.67 4.29 -16.42
N LEU A 88 -3.75 5.33 -17.27
CA LEU A 88 -5.01 6.07 -17.49
C LEU A 88 -6.09 5.18 -18.10
N ASP A 89 -5.73 4.30 -19.02
CA ASP A 89 -6.68 3.37 -19.64
C ASP A 89 -7.24 2.39 -18.60
N ALA A 90 -6.35 1.77 -17.81
CA ALA A 90 -6.71 0.89 -16.71
C ALA A 90 -7.62 1.58 -15.67
N ARG A 91 -7.36 2.87 -15.37
CA ARG A 91 -8.23 3.68 -14.50
C ARG A 91 -9.62 3.86 -15.10
N ARG A 92 -9.73 4.20 -16.38
CA ARG A 92 -11.03 4.37 -17.06
C ARG A 92 -11.80 3.06 -17.12
N ALA A 93 -11.15 1.95 -17.47
CA ALA A 93 -11.75 0.62 -17.45
C ALA A 93 -12.28 0.25 -16.06
N LEU A 94 -11.52 0.54 -15.00
CA LEU A 94 -11.96 0.34 -13.62
C LEU A 94 -13.17 1.22 -13.26
N GLN A 95 -13.17 2.48 -13.66
CA GLN A 95 -14.32 3.36 -13.43
C GLN A 95 -15.59 2.81 -14.09
N LEU A 96 -15.49 2.35 -15.35
CA LEU A 96 -16.61 1.69 -16.04
C LEU A 96 -17.07 0.41 -15.31
N LYS A 97 -16.12 -0.42 -14.84
CA LYS A 97 -16.40 -1.61 -14.02
C LYS A 97 -17.11 -1.27 -12.71
N LEU A 98 -16.79 -0.16 -12.06
CA LEU A 98 -17.47 0.28 -10.84
C LEU A 98 -18.90 0.78 -11.14
N LEU A 99 -19.14 1.39 -12.30
CA LEU A 99 -20.50 1.79 -12.70
C LEU A 99 -21.43 0.59 -12.88
N THR A 100 -20.91 -0.55 -13.34
CA THR A 100 -21.69 -1.80 -13.44
C THR A 100 -21.88 -2.48 -12.09
N ARG A 101 -21.00 -2.21 -11.12
CA ARG A 101 -21.04 -2.73 -9.75
C ARG A 101 -21.49 -1.65 -8.76
N ARG A 102 -22.65 -1.03 -8.99
CA ARG A 102 -23.17 0.08 -8.16
C ARG A 102 -23.39 -0.23 -6.67
N ASN A 103 -23.44 -1.50 -6.28
CA ASN A 103 -23.55 -1.93 -4.88
C ASN A 103 -22.20 -2.18 -4.19
N ASP A 104 -21.08 -2.10 -4.91
CA ASP A 104 -19.75 -2.28 -4.31
C ASP A 104 -19.38 -1.06 -3.44
N PRO A 105 -18.67 -1.26 -2.32
CA PRO A 105 -18.24 -0.17 -1.47
C PRO A 105 -17.31 0.79 -2.23
N ALA A 106 -17.53 2.09 -2.03
CA ALA A 106 -16.77 3.14 -2.70
C ALA A 106 -15.27 3.04 -2.37
N PRO A 107 -14.36 3.46 -3.28
CA PRO A 107 -12.91 3.46 -3.01
C PRO A 107 -12.53 4.22 -1.73
N ALA A 108 -13.26 5.28 -1.40
CA ALA A 108 -13.07 6.04 -0.16
C ALA A 108 -13.47 5.30 1.12
N GLN A 109 -14.16 4.16 1.03
CA GLN A 109 -14.53 3.32 2.16
C GLN A 109 -13.60 2.09 2.27
N THR A 110 -13.13 1.57 1.14
CA THR A 110 -12.25 0.39 1.10
C THR A 110 -10.76 0.71 1.11
N TRP A 111 -10.37 1.99 1.03
CA TRP A 111 -8.96 2.35 0.84
C TRP A 111 -8.02 1.69 1.85
N ALA A 112 -8.42 1.53 3.12
CA ALA A 112 -7.60 0.86 4.12
C ALA A 112 -7.32 -0.62 3.76
N GLN A 113 -8.29 -1.33 3.21
CA GLN A 113 -8.11 -2.70 2.70
C GLN A 113 -7.31 -2.70 1.40
N ASP A 114 -7.54 -1.74 0.51
CA ASP A 114 -6.77 -1.59 -0.72
C ASP A 114 -5.28 -1.36 -0.44
N VAL A 115 -4.93 -0.61 0.62
CA VAL A 115 -3.53 -0.49 1.10
C VAL A 115 -3.00 -1.86 1.49
N ALA A 116 -3.73 -2.64 2.28
CA ALA A 116 -3.30 -3.99 2.69
C ALA A 116 -3.01 -4.90 1.50
N GLN A 117 -3.86 -4.84 0.45
CA GLN A 117 -3.69 -5.63 -0.78
C GLN A 117 -2.44 -5.24 -1.57
N VAL A 118 -2.14 -3.93 -1.67
CA VAL A 118 -0.89 -3.47 -2.29
C VAL A 118 0.31 -3.87 -1.43
N LEU A 119 0.22 -3.78 -0.10
CA LEU A 119 1.27 -4.22 0.81
C LEU A 119 1.55 -5.73 0.72
N ALA A 120 0.51 -6.54 0.52
CA ALA A 120 0.61 -7.98 0.30
C ALA A 120 1.16 -8.35 -1.09
N SER A 121 1.25 -7.41 -2.04
CA SER A 121 1.69 -7.70 -3.40
C SER A 121 3.22 -7.71 -3.57
N GLY A 122 3.73 -8.14 -4.72
CA GLY A 122 5.16 -8.10 -5.07
C GLY A 122 5.77 -6.70 -4.97
N TYR A 123 7.08 -6.59 -4.71
CA TYR A 123 7.73 -5.28 -4.59
C TYR A 123 7.88 -4.67 -5.98
N ASP A 124 7.40 -3.45 -6.11
CA ASP A 124 7.61 -2.63 -7.29
C ASP A 124 7.82 -1.17 -6.85
N ALA A 125 8.91 -0.57 -7.29
CA ALA A 125 9.31 0.77 -6.88
C ALA A 125 8.31 1.85 -7.36
N ALA A 126 7.68 1.66 -8.53
CA ALA A 126 6.69 2.60 -9.04
C ALA A 126 5.39 2.52 -8.24
N GLN A 127 4.92 1.31 -7.90
CA GLN A 127 3.76 1.07 -7.04
C GLN A 127 3.97 1.65 -5.65
N ALA A 128 5.14 1.48 -5.05
CA ALA A 128 5.47 2.03 -3.72
C ALA A 128 5.37 3.58 -3.68
N ARG A 129 5.92 4.26 -4.70
CA ARG A 129 5.85 5.74 -4.79
C ARG A 129 4.41 6.23 -4.96
N ARG A 130 3.62 5.54 -5.78
CA ARG A 130 2.20 5.87 -6.02
C ARG A 130 1.36 5.65 -4.75
N LEU A 131 1.59 4.54 -4.05
CA LEU A 131 0.95 4.24 -2.77
C LEU A 131 1.26 5.33 -1.73
N GLN A 132 2.53 5.72 -1.60
CA GLN A 132 2.94 6.78 -0.67
C GLN A 132 2.24 8.11 -0.96
N ALA A 133 2.16 8.50 -2.24
CA ALA A 133 1.50 9.74 -2.66
C ALA A 133 -0.01 9.72 -2.33
N ALA A 134 -0.69 8.61 -2.61
CA ALA A 134 -2.10 8.45 -2.29
C ALA A 134 -2.36 8.44 -0.76
N LEU A 135 -1.59 7.64 -0.02
CA LEU A 135 -1.73 7.50 1.43
C LEU A 135 -1.51 8.84 2.14
N LYS A 136 -0.50 9.61 1.74
CA LYS A 136 -0.22 10.93 2.33
C LYS A 136 -1.41 11.89 2.24
N LEU A 137 -2.20 11.84 1.17
CA LEU A 137 -3.40 12.67 1.01
C LEU A 137 -4.61 12.09 1.74
N LEU A 138 -4.78 10.77 1.72
CA LEU A 138 -5.85 10.09 2.45
C LEU A 138 -5.76 10.34 3.96
N LEU A 139 -4.55 10.39 4.52
CA LEU A 139 -4.32 10.68 5.94
C LEU A 139 -4.56 12.15 6.32
N ARG A 140 -4.68 13.05 5.34
CA ARG A 140 -4.92 14.48 5.57
C ARG A 140 -6.39 14.87 5.45
N LYS A 141 -7.21 14.03 4.81
CA LYS A 141 -8.66 14.20 4.71
C LYS A 141 -9.34 13.76 6.00
#